data_AF-A0A3D5A9Q3-F1
#
_entry.id   AF-A0A3D5A9Q3-F1
#
_cell.length_a   1.000
_cell.length_b   1.000
_cell.length_c   1.000
_cell.angle_alpha   90.00
_cell.angle_beta   90.00
_cell.angle_gamma   90.00
#
_symmetry.space_group_name_H-M   'P 1'
#
loop_
_entity.id
_entity.type
_entity.pdbx_description
1 polymer ?
#
loop_
_entity_poly.entity_id
_entity_poly.type
_entity_poly.pdbx_seq_one_letter_code
_entity_poly.pdbx_strand_id
1 'polypeptide(L)'
;MVEVLDRLAKPIPQYALLLGDDLKMEYGNLKSTIYETPCFWSGETSMALHSAVKYTEAGWIDTMEVVKVFFDESQVSLMELNNYASNEGFFAIDIHQGYKIDERPQYYLSKSSFRYLPLTKVQRSRINVAIPYNNQPEKYLSPKQTRMYQDILKGSSNHIKSSNYKENIANSWNWASL
;
A
#
# COMPACT_ATOMS: atom_id res chain seq x y z
N MET A 1 2.66 -7.17 20.94
CA MET A 1 3.89 -6.44 20.51
C MET A 1 3.69 -4.93 20.59
N VAL A 2 2.81 -4.34 19.76
CA VAL A 2 2.52 -2.89 19.74
C VAL A 2 2.17 -2.37 21.14
N GLU A 3 1.20 -2.99 21.80
CA GLU A 3 0.78 -2.64 23.17
C GLU A 3 1.91 -2.73 24.21
N VAL A 4 2.83 -3.70 24.05
CA VAL A 4 3.98 -3.85 24.95
C VAL A 4 5.00 -2.73 24.73
N LEU A 5 5.28 -2.38 23.48
CA LEU A 5 6.19 -1.27 23.15
C LEU A 5 5.62 0.07 23.64
N ASP A 6 4.32 0.27 23.46
CA ASP A 6 3.60 1.45 23.94
C ASP A 6 3.67 1.59 25.47
N ARG A 7 3.35 0.52 26.21
CA ARG A 7 3.48 0.49 27.68
C ARG A 7 4.91 0.72 28.18
N LEU A 8 5.91 0.34 27.39
CA LEU A 8 7.32 0.54 27.70
C LEU A 8 7.86 1.88 27.19
N ALA A 9 7.01 2.75 26.63
CA ALA A 9 7.40 4.01 25.99
C ALA A 9 8.53 3.84 24.94
N LYS A 10 8.55 2.69 24.26
CA LYS A 10 9.51 2.40 23.20
C LYS A 10 8.92 2.78 21.85
N PRO A 11 9.74 3.32 20.92
CA PRO A 11 9.28 3.59 19.56
C PRO A 11 8.72 2.32 18.90
N ILE A 12 7.50 2.44 18.38
CA ILE A 12 6.84 1.35 17.66
C ILE A 12 7.36 1.39 16.22
N PRO A 13 8.00 0.32 15.71
CA PRO A 13 8.46 0.29 14.33
C PRO A 13 7.31 0.48 13.35
N GLN A 14 7.51 1.27 12.30
CA GLN A 14 6.45 1.58 11.34
C GLN A 14 5.86 0.33 10.67
N TYR A 15 6.70 -0.66 10.33
CA TYR A 15 6.21 -1.93 9.77
C TYR A 15 5.20 -2.66 10.70
N ALA A 16 5.32 -2.50 12.03
CA ALA A 16 4.40 -3.12 12.98
C ALA A 16 3.03 -2.43 13.01
N LEU A 17 3.01 -1.11 12.80
CA LEU A 17 1.77 -0.36 12.62
C LEU A 17 1.08 -0.77 11.31
N LEU A 18 1.85 -0.89 10.22
CA LEU A 18 1.30 -1.33 8.93
C LEU A 18 0.69 -2.73 9.00
N LEU A 19 1.33 -3.66 9.73
CA LEU A 19 0.74 -4.99 9.98
C LEU A 19 -0.62 -4.90 10.69
N GLY A 20 -0.79 -3.96 11.62
CA GLY A 20 -2.09 -3.72 12.25
C GLY A 20 -3.15 -3.27 11.25
N ASP A 21 -2.78 -2.39 10.32
CA ASP A 21 -3.67 -1.94 9.24
C ASP A 21 -3.97 -3.06 8.23
N ASP A 22 -3.01 -3.93 7.92
CA ASP A 22 -3.24 -5.11 7.07
C ASP A 22 -4.22 -6.09 7.73
N LEU A 23 -4.09 -6.33 9.04
CA LEU A 23 -5.05 -7.18 9.77
C LEU A 23 -6.44 -6.54 9.80
N LYS A 24 -6.55 -5.23 10.01
CA LYS A 24 -7.85 -4.54 9.90
C LYS A 24 -8.47 -4.75 8.52
N MET A 25 -7.67 -4.64 7.45
CA MET A 25 -8.14 -4.87 6.09
C MET A 25 -8.57 -6.33 5.87
N GLU A 26 -7.78 -7.29 6.33
CA GLU A 26 -8.05 -8.73 6.19
C GLU A 26 -9.35 -9.15 6.90
N TYR A 27 -9.59 -8.63 8.10
CA TYR A 27 -10.79 -8.91 8.89
C TYR A 27 -11.98 -7.98 8.59
N GLY A 28 -11.92 -7.17 7.53
CA GLY A 28 -13.05 -6.34 7.09
C GLY A 28 -13.34 -5.10 7.95
N ASN A 29 -12.37 -4.66 8.75
CA ASN A 29 -12.46 -3.48 9.63
C ASN A 29 -12.06 -2.17 8.93
N LEU A 30 -11.75 -2.21 7.63
CA LEU A 30 -11.60 -1.01 6.80
C LEU A 30 -12.81 -0.86 5.88
N LYS A 31 -13.24 0.39 5.67
CA LYS A 31 -14.23 0.72 4.64
C LYS A 31 -13.54 0.95 3.30
N SER A 32 -14.32 0.92 2.22
CA SER A 32 -13.79 1.24 0.90
C SER A 32 -14.76 2.05 0.05
N THR A 33 -14.21 2.89 -0.81
CA THR A 33 -14.92 3.67 -1.84
C THR A 33 -14.04 3.79 -3.09
N ILE A 34 -14.59 4.27 -4.20
CA ILE A 34 -13.89 4.41 -5.48
C ILE A 34 -13.98 5.86 -5.94
N TYR A 35 -12.84 6.42 -6.36
CA TYR A 35 -12.76 7.75 -6.94
C TYR A 35 -12.33 7.67 -8.40
N GLU A 36 -13.04 8.39 -9.27
CA GLU A 36 -12.55 8.73 -10.61
C GLU A 36 -11.36 9.68 -10.49
N THR A 37 -10.32 9.41 -11.27
CA THR A 37 -9.09 10.20 -11.28
C THR A 37 -8.66 10.49 -12.71
N PRO A 38 -8.04 11.64 -13.02
CA PRO A 38 -7.47 11.90 -14.33
C PRO A 38 -6.33 10.95 -14.70
N CYS A 39 -5.61 10.44 -13.69
CA CYS A 39 -4.62 9.38 -13.81
C CYS A 39 -4.55 8.60 -12.50
N PHE A 40 -4.76 7.28 -12.53
CA PHE A 40 -4.78 6.50 -11.29
C PHE A 40 -3.41 6.36 -10.64
N TRP A 41 -2.29 6.55 -11.36
CA TRP A 41 -0.96 6.48 -10.74
C TRP A 41 -0.72 7.64 -9.78
N SER A 42 -1.05 8.87 -10.20
CA SER A 42 -1.01 10.03 -9.32
C SER A 42 -2.15 9.95 -8.30
N GLY A 43 -3.33 9.45 -8.69
CA GLY A 43 -4.46 9.23 -7.81
C GLY A 43 -4.15 8.31 -6.63
N GLU A 44 -3.50 7.16 -6.86
CA GLU A 44 -3.07 6.23 -5.82
C GLU A 44 -2.17 6.95 -4.81
N THR A 45 -1.19 7.73 -5.28
CA THR A 45 -0.28 8.44 -4.38
C THR A 45 -0.96 9.58 -3.62
N SER A 46 -1.86 10.32 -4.27
CA SER A 46 -2.55 11.46 -3.67
C SER A 46 -3.51 10.96 -2.59
N MET A 47 -4.33 9.95 -2.88
CA MET A 47 -5.23 9.36 -1.88
C MET A 47 -4.47 8.72 -0.72
N ALA A 48 -3.34 8.06 -0.97
CA ALA A 48 -2.53 7.45 0.09
C ALA A 48 -1.70 8.44 0.93
N LEU A 49 -1.67 9.74 0.60
CA LEU A 49 -1.13 10.78 1.50
C LEU A 49 -2.04 11.03 2.70
N HIS A 50 -3.35 10.83 2.54
CA HIS A 50 -4.29 10.96 3.64
C HIS A 50 -4.02 9.87 4.70
N SER A 51 -3.83 10.25 5.96
CA SER A 51 -3.39 9.33 7.03
C SER A 51 -4.38 8.19 7.29
N ALA A 52 -5.68 8.45 7.14
CA ALA A 52 -6.74 7.46 7.30
C ALA A 52 -6.82 6.44 6.15
N VAL A 53 -6.28 6.76 4.96
CA VAL A 53 -6.20 5.84 3.83
C VAL A 53 -5.06 4.86 4.08
N LYS A 54 -5.36 3.56 4.08
CA LYS A 54 -4.41 2.49 4.40
C LYS A 54 -3.90 1.75 3.17
N TYR A 55 -4.76 1.60 2.16
CA TYR A 55 -4.42 0.95 0.91
C TYR A 55 -5.17 1.60 -0.26
N THR A 56 -4.52 1.61 -1.42
CA THR A 56 -5.05 2.12 -2.68
C THR A 56 -4.84 1.08 -3.77
N GLU A 57 -5.78 1.02 -4.70
CA GLU A 57 -5.73 0.09 -5.81
C GLU A 57 -6.21 0.80 -7.08
N ALA A 58 -5.29 0.97 -8.03
CA ALA A 58 -5.61 1.43 -9.37
C ALA A 58 -6.53 0.43 -10.10
N GLY A 59 -7.48 0.95 -10.85
CA GLY A 59 -8.37 0.14 -11.65
C GLY A 59 -9.14 0.96 -12.68
N TRP A 60 -10.13 0.28 -13.27
CA TRP A 60 -10.94 0.77 -14.37
C TRP A 60 -12.41 0.53 -14.06
N ILE A 61 -13.25 1.53 -14.34
CA ILE A 61 -14.70 1.37 -14.51
C ILE A 61 -15.03 1.89 -15.91
N ASP A 62 -15.50 1.01 -16.78
CA ASP A 62 -15.65 1.27 -18.22
C ASP A 62 -14.34 1.81 -18.85
N THR A 63 -14.28 3.09 -19.17
CA THR A 63 -13.10 3.78 -19.72
C THR A 63 -12.44 4.73 -18.72
N MET A 64 -12.97 4.84 -17.50
CA MET A 64 -12.48 5.77 -16.48
C MET A 64 -11.33 5.14 -15.70
N GLU A 65 -10.27 5.91 -15.50
CA GLU A 65 -9.21 5.58 -14.54
C GLU A 65 -9.71 5.87 -13.12
N VAL A 66 -9.70 4.84 -12.28
CA VAL A 66 -10.24 4.95 -10.92
C VAL A 66 -9.25 4.44 -9.89
N VAL A 67 -9.39 4.94 -8.67
CA VAL A 67 -8.64 4.46 -7.51
C VAL A 67 -9.64 3.98 -6.46
N LYS A 68 -9.58 2.68 -6.16
CA LYS A 68 -10.26 2.13 -4.99
C LYS A 68 -9.43 2.41 -3.75
N VAL A 69 -10.06 2.98 -2.74
CA VAL A 69 -9.42 3.42 -1.51
C VAL A 69 -9.98 2.60 -0.35
N PHE A 70 -9.08 2.10 0.51
CA PHE A 70 -9.42 1.44 1.77
C PHE A 70 -9.00 2.34 2.93
N PHE A 71 -9.95 2.69 3.80
CA PHE A 71 -9.75 3.68 4.86
C PHE A 71 -10.32 3.24 6.21
N ASP A 72 -9.76 3.80 7.28
CA ASP A 72 -10.19 3.56 8.66
C ASP A 72 -11.23 4.62 9.07
N GLU A 73 -12.49 4.20 9.19
CA GLU A 73 -13.63 5.08 9.54
C GLU A 73 -13.51 5.65 10.96
N SER A 74 -12.69 5.06 11.84
CA SER A 74 -12.41 5.66 13.16
C SER A 74 -11.53 6.91 13.07
N GLN A 75 -10.92 7.18 11.91
CA GLN A 75 -10.00 8.30 11.68
C GLN A 75 -10.55 9.35 10.71
N VAL A 76 -11.52 8.99 9.86
CA VAL A 76 -12.14 9.90 8.88
C VAL A 76 -13.54 9.42 8.51
N SER A 77 -14.48 10.33 8.36
CA SER A 77 -15.78 10.01 7.75
C SER A 77 -15.68 9.92 6.22
N LEU A 78 -16.62 9.22 5.58
CA LEU A 78 -16.68 9.19 4.11
C LEU A 78 -16.84 10.60 3.50
N MET A 79 -17.62 11.46 4.15
CA MET A 79 -17.82 12.85 3.70
C MET A 79 -16.53 13.65 3.72
N GLU A 80 -15.74 13.56 4.80
CA GLU A 80 -14.44 14.23 4.88
C GLU A 80 -13.45 13.67 3.85
N LEU A 81 -13.45 12.36 3.63
CA LEU A 81 -12.60 11.73 2.62
C LEU A 81 -13.00 12.15 1.19
N ASN A 82 -14.31 12.31 0.92
CA ASN A 82 -14.82 12.83 -0.35
C ASN A 82 -14.40 14.29 -0.56
N ASN A 83 -14.43 15.12 0.49
CA ASN A 83 -13.96 16.50 0.42
C ASN A 83 -12.45 16.56 0.12
N TYR A 84 -11.66 15.69 0.75
CA TYR A 84 -10.24 15.55 0.44
C TYR A 84 -10.02 15.18 -1.03
N ALA A 85 -10.71 14.15 -1.52
CA ALA A 85 -10.62 13.71 -2.91
C ALA A 85 -11.03 14.83 -3.89
N SER A 86 -12.10 15.57 -3.60
CA SER A 86 -12.55 16.69 -4.44
C SER A 86 -11.53 17.82 -4.52
N ASN A 87 -10.80 18.11 -3.43
CA ASN A 87 -9.72 19.11 -3.43
C ASN A 87 -8.53 18.67 -4.31
N GLU A 88 -8.29 17.36 -4.44
CA GLU A 88 -7.31 16.78 -5.36
C GLU A 88 -7.83 16.68 -6.81
N GLY A 89 -9.08 17.09 -7.07
CA GLY A 89 -9.71 17.03 -8.38
C GLY A 89 -10.28 15.65 -8.75
N PHE A 90 -10.61 14.83 -7.75
CA PHE A 90 -11.18 13.49 -7.92
C PHE A 90 -12.66 13.46 -7.55
N PHE A 91 -13.41 12.52 -8.12
CA PHE A 91 -14.87 12.43 -7.93
C PHE A 91 -15.27 11.06 -7.41
N ALA A 92 -16.11 11.01 -6.36
CA ALA A 92 -16.62 9.75 -5.84
C ALA A 92 -17.56 9.08 -6.85
N ILE A 93 -17.44 7.77 -7.00
CA ILE A 93 -18.32 6.97 -7.86
C ILE A 93 -19.30 6.20 -6.98
N ASP A 94 -20.60 6.39 -7.18
CA ASP A 94 -21.64 5.68 -6.41
C ASP A 94 -21.88 4.24 -6.94
N ILE A 95 -21.68 4.02 -8.24
CA ILE A 95 -21.94 2.75 -8.92
C ILE A 95 -20.60 2.04 -9.19
N HIS A 96 -20.27 1.06 -8.35
CA HIS A 96 -19.01 0.32 -8.45
C HIS A 96 -19.06 -0.86 -9.44
N GLN A 97 -20.20 -1.11 -10.09
CA GLN A 97 -20.35 -2.18 -11.09
C GLN A 97 -19.33 -2.00 -12.22
N GLY A 98 -18.72 -3.11 -12.67
CA GLY A 98 -17.73 -3.09 -13.74
C GLY A 98 -16.31 -2.75 -13.31
N TYR A 99 -16.05 -2.49 -12.01
CA TYR A 99 -14.69 -2.30 -11.50
C TYR A 99 -13.78 -3.47 -11.84
N LYS A 100 -12.63 -3.17 -12.46
CA LYS A 100 -11.56 -4.11 -12.75
C LYS A 100 -10.25 -3.53 -12.24
N ILE A 101 -9.51 -4.34 -11.47
CA ILE A 101 -8.17 -3.97 -11.02
C ILE A 101 -7.23 -3.79 -12.22
N ASP A 102 -6.36 -2.80 -12.16
CA ASP A 102 -5.30 -2.62 -13.16
C ASP A 102 -4.24 -3.71 -13.02
N GLU A 103 -3.63 -4.13 -14.13
CA GLU A 103 -2.58 -5.16 -14.10
C GLU A 103 -1.25 -4.65 -13.55
N ARG A 104 -1.06 -3.32 -13.46
CA ARG A 104 0.18 -2.64 -13.06
C ARG A 104 -0.10 -1.55 -12.00
N PRO A 105 -0.68 -1.91 -10.84
CA PRO A 105 -0.89 -0.97 -9.74
C PRO A 105 0.45 -0.54 -9.13
N GLN A 106 0.43 0.51 -8.31
CA GLN A 106 1.57 1.01 -7.56
C GLN A 106 2.80 1.28 -8.45
N TYR A 107 2.63 2.22 -9.38
CA TYR A 107 3.62 2.55 -10.41
C TYR A 107 5.04 2.73 -9.87
N TYR A 108 5.24 3.58 -8.87
CA TYR A 108 6.58 3.90 -8.35
C TYR A 108 7.23 2.69 -7.68
N LEU A 109 6.45 1.94 -6.89
CA LEU A 109 6.91 0.67 -6.33
C LEU A 109 7.35 -0.30 -7.44
N SER A 110 6.55 -0.44 -8.50
CA SER A 110 6.84 -1.35 -9.62
C SER A 110 8.15 -1.02 -10.36
N LYS A 111 8.60 0.24 -10.30
CA LYS A 111 9.84 0.72 -10.94
C LYS A 111 11.07 0.67 -10.02
N SER A 112 10.91 0.23 -8.78
CA SER A 112 11.96 0.20 -7.77
C SER A 112 12.42 -1.23 -7.44
N SER A 113 13.57 -1.36 -6.77
CA SER A 113 14.06 -2.64 -6.25
C SER A 113 13.15 -3.24 -5.17
N PHE A 114 12.27 -2.45 -4.54
CA PHE A 114 11.28 -2.94 -3.58
C PHE A 114 10.27 -3.92 -4.20
N ARG A 115 10.10 -3.90 -5.53
CA ARG A 115 9.19 -4.80 -6.25
C ARG A 115 9.51 -6.30 -6.07
N TYR A 116 10.74 -6.61 -5.66
CA TYR A 116 11.19 -7.99 -5.44
C TYR A 116 10.97 -8.48 -4.01
N LEU A 117 10.54 -7.60 -3.11
CA LEU A 117 10.26 -7.97 -1.73
C LEU A 117 8.86 -8.59 -1.62
N PRO A 118 8.68 -9.57 -0.72
CA PRO A 118 7.36 -9.96 -0.23
C PRO A 118 6.80 -8.80 0.59
N LEU A 119 5.76 -8.12 0.13
CA LEU A 119 5.18 -6.95 0.79
C LEU A 119 3.68 -7.16 1.06
N THR A 120 3.20 -6.67 2.20
CA THR A 120 1.77 -6.63 2.48
C THR A 120 1.08 -5.53 1.66
N LYS A 121 -0.25 -5.53 1.58
CA LYS A 121 -0.96 -4.52 0.78
C LYS A 121 -0.70 -3.11 1.31
N VAL A 122 -0.79 -2.90 2.62
CA VAL A 122 -0.55 -1.59 3.23
C VAL A 122 0.91 -1.17 3.05
N GLN A 123 1.88 -2.07 3.17
CA GLN A 123 3.29 -1.78 2.86
C GLN A 123 3.45 -1.28 1.41
N ARG A 124 2.78 -1.93 0.44
CA ARG A 124 2.85 -1.54 -0.98
C ARG A 124 2.39 -0.11 -1.19
N SER A 125 1.23 0.29 -0.68
CA SER A 125 0.75 1.67 -0.81
C SER A 125 1.68 2.67 -0.15
N ARG A 126 2.18 2.39 1.07
CA ARG A 126 3.08 3.31 1.78
C ARG A 126 4.43 3.47 1.09
N ILE A 127 5.00 2.40 0.55
CA ILE A 127 6.25 2.45 -0.23
C ILE A 127 6.01 3.16 -1.56
N ASN A 128 4.90 2.88 -2.25
CA ASN A 128 4.54 3.53 -3.52
C ASN A 128 4.47 5.06 -3.39
N VAL A 129 3.94 5.57 -2.27
CA VAL A 129 3.94 7.01 -1.99
C VAL A 129 5.32 7.50 -1.55
N ALA A 130 6.05 6.76 -0.71
CA ALA A 130 7.32 7.28 -0.19
C ALA A 130 8.41 7.47 -1.27
N ILE A 131 8.37 6.72 -2.37
CA ILE A 131 9.34 6.82 -3.47
C ILE A 131 9.33 8.21 -4.14
N PRO A 132 8.22 8.70 -4.73
CA PRO A 132 8.19 10.00 -5.40
C PRO A 132 8.37 11.18 -4.44
N TYR A 133 7.98 11.04 -3.17
CA TYR A 133 8.10 12.10 -2.15
C TYR A 133 9.40 12.03 -1.32
N ASN A 134 10.39 11.23 -1.74
CA ASN A 134 11.69 11.07 -1.06
C ASN A 134 11.61 10.76 0.45
N ASN A 135 10.62 9.96 0.84
CA ASN A 135 10.21 9.74 2.23
C ASN A 135 10.72 8.41 2.82
N GLN A 136 11.99 8.06 2.57
CA GLN A 136 12.71 6.87 3.10
C GLN A 136 11.83 5.60 3.17
N PRO A 137 11.53 4.93 2.05
CA PRO A 137 10.60 3.80 2.02
C PRO A 137 11.04 2.60 2.89
N GLU A 138 12.33 2.48 3.20
CA GLU A 138 12.92 1.43 4.03
C GLU A 138 12.33 1.37 5.43
N LYS A 139 11.82 2.49 5.97
CA LYS A 139 11.20 2.52 7.31
C LYS A 139 9.98 1.61 7.44
N TYR A 140 9.34 1.27 6.31
CA TYR A 140 8.17 0.39 6.27
C TYR A 140 8.53 -1.09 6.21
N LEU A 141 9.82 -1.43 6.07
CA LEU A 141 10.28 -2.81 6.02
C LEU A 141 10.48 -3.38 7.43
N SER A 142 10.12 -4.65 7.59
CA SER A 142 10.56 -5.44 8.73
C SER A 142 12.08 -5.68 8.69
N PRO A 143 12.71 -6.11 9.80
CA PRO A 143 14.14 -6.47 9.80
C PRO A 143 14.50 -7.54 8.75
N LYS A 144 13.62 -8.54 8.54
CA LYS A 144 13.82 -9.59 7.53
C LYS A 144 13.78 -9.03 6.12
N GLN A 145 12.75 -8.24 5.79
CA GLN A 145 12.63 -7.56 4.49
C GLN A 145 13.78 -6.59 4.24
N THR A 146 14.28 -5.89 5.27
CA THR A 146 15.44 -5.01 5.18
C THR A 146 16.68 -5.80 4.75
N ARG A 147 16.93 -6.95 5.35
CA ARG A 147 18.06 -7.83 4.98
C ARG A 147 17.95 -8.30 3.53
N MET A 148 16.76 -8.77 3.14
CA MET A 148 16.48 -9.16 1.75
C MET A 148 16.70 -8.02 0.77
N TYR A 149 16.28 -6.80 1.13
CA TYR A 149 16.47 -5.61 0.30
C TYR A 149 17.95 -5.31 0.08
N GLN A 150 18.78 -5.42 1.13
CA GLN A 150 20.22 -5.26 1.01
C GLN A 150 20.86 -6.31 0.09
N ASP A 151 20.41 -7.57 0.16
CA ASP A 151 20.90 -8.65 -0.71
C ASP A 151 20.50 -8.43 -2.18
N ILE A 152 19.28 -7.91 -2.42
CA ILE A 152 18.81 -7.48 -3.75
C ILE A 152 19.70 -6.36 -4.30
N LEU A 153 19.99 -5.33 -3.50
CA LEU A 153 20.82 -4.20 -3.93
C LEU A 153 22.27 -4.61 -4.24
N LYS A 154 22.81 -5.61 -3.55
CA LYS A 154 24.15 -6.16 -3.80
C LYS A 154 24.21 -7.12 -4.99
N GLY A 155 23.08 -7.40 -5.64
CA GLY A 155 23.01 -8.41 -6.72
C GLY A 155 23.32 -9.83 -6.23
N SER A 156 23.28 -10.08 -4.93
CA SER A 156 23.66 -11.37 -4.32
C SER A 156 22.51 -12.40 -4.30
N SER A 157 21.32 -12.02 -4.80
CA SER A 157 20.16 -12.91 -4.88
C SER A 157 20.06 -13.58 -6.26
N ASN A 158 20.39 -14.87 -6.32
CA ASN A 158 20.22 -15.71 -7.52
C ASN A 158 18.73 -16.04 -7.82
N HIS A 159 17.80 -15.61 -6.95
CA HIS A 159 16.37 -15.94 -7.00
C HIS A 159 15.47 -14.76 -7.43
N ILE A 160 16.02 -13.73 -8.08
CA ILE A 160 15.25 -12.61 -8.63
C ILE A 160 14.50 -13.08 -9.89
N LYS A 161 13.59 -14.03 -9.74
CA LYS A 161 12.69 -14.49 -10.80
C LYS A 161 11.29 -13.96 -10.50
N SER A 162 10.92 -12.92 -11.24
CA SER A 162 9.60 -12.26 -11.26
C SER A 162 9.25 -11.33 -10.09
N SER A 163 8.25 -10.49 -10.31
CA SER A 163 7.83 -9.38 -9.45
C SER A 163 7.05 -9.89 -8.23
N ASN A 164 7.73 -10.13 -7.11
CA ASN A 164 7.14 -10.76 -5.93
C ASN A 164 6.13 -9.88 -5.16
N TYR A 165 6.19 -8.55 -5.28
CA TYR A 165 5.33 -7.67 -4.47
C TYR A 165 3.82 -7.82 -4.75
N LYS A 166 3.43 -8.41 -5.89
CA LYS A 166 2.02 -8.64 -6.23
C LYS A 166 1.45 -9.91 -5.58
N GLU A 167 2.30 -10.84 -5.19
CA GLU A 167 1.87 -12.11 -4.60
C GLU A 167 1.29 -11.89 -3.20
N ASN A 168 0.40 -12.79 -2.79
CA ASN A 168 -0.06 -12.80 -1.40
C ASN A 168 1.15 -13.03 -0.50
N ILE A 169 1.30 -12.18 0.51
CA ILE A 169 2.49 -12.23 1.35
C ILE A 169 2.70 -13.62 1.98
N ALA A 170 1.62 -14.31 2.37
CA ALA A 170 1.66 -15.65 2.96
C ALA A 170 2.37 -16.68 2.07
N ASN A 171 2.31 -16.51 0.75
CA ASN A 171 2.91 -17.42 -0.23
C ASN A 171 4.32 -16.97 -0.65
N SER A 172 4.62 -15.68 -0.52
CA SER A 172 5.86 -15.05 -0.98
C SER A 172 7.05 -15.15 -0.02
N TRP A 173 6.84 -15.68 1.20
CA TRP A 173 7.85 -15.74 2.27
C TRP A 173 8.86 -16.89 2.15
N ASN A 174 8.61 -17.88 1.29
CA ASN A 174 9.45 -19.07 1.12
C ASN A 174 10.75 -18.79 0.33
N TRP A 175 11.44 -17.71 0.67
CA TRP A 175 12.74 -17.35 0.09
C TRP A 175 13.90 -18.14 0.67
N ALA A 176 13.67 -18.94 1.71
CA ALA A 176 14.68 -19.75 2.38
C ALA A 176 14.05 -21.04 2.95
N SER A 177 13.97 -22.06 2.12
CA SER A 177 14.22 -23.42 2.62
C SER A 177 15.74 -23.51 2.79
N LEU A 178 16.15 -23.85 4.01
CA LEU A 178 17.54 -23.98 4.50
C LEU A 178 18.47 -24.74 3.54
#